data_AF-A0A7C9VHE4-F1
#
_entry.id   AF-A0A7C9VHE4-F1
#
_cell.length_a   1.000
_cell.length_b   1.000
_cell.length_c   1.000
_cell.angle_alpha   90.00
_cell.angle_beta   90.00
_cell.angle_gamma   90.00
#
_symmetry.space_group_name_H-M   'P 1'
#
loop_
_entity.id
_entity.type
_entity.pdbx_description
1 polymer ?
#
loop_
_entity_poly.entity_id
_entity_poly.type
_entity_poly.pdbx_seq_one_letter_code
_entity_poly.pdbx_strand_id
1 'polypeptide(L)'
;MYWSELAGTYAYGNELNNRITGNVGANNLAGYGGNDVLNGLEGVDNLYGMDGNDVLYSNTANSGNDYLEGGAGNDTFYVDLNGDRVRDAVVRQLGDLR
;
A
#
# COMPACT_ATOMS: atom_id res chain seq x y z
N MET A 1 -8.88 30.04 4.24
CA MET A 1 -9.43 28.72 4.59
C MET A 1 -8.42 27.71 4.05
N TYR A 2 -7.80 26.92 4.93
CA TYR A 2 -6.60 26.14 4.60
C TYR A 2 -6.97 24.86 3.86
N TRP A 3 -6.25 24.61 2.77
CA TRP A 3 -6.23 23.36 2.02
C TRP A 3 -5.64 22.25 2.90
N SER A 4 -6.42 21.24 3.28
CA SER A 4 -5.87 20.06 3.97
C SER A 4 -6.38 18.73 3.42
N GLU A 5 -7.13 18.72 2.31
CA GLU A 5 -7.56 17.46 1.68
C GLU A 5 -6.49 16.88 0.72
N LEU A 6 -5.41 17.61 0.44
CA LEU A 6 -4.32 17.17 -0.44
C LEU A 6 -3.08 16.68 0.31
N ALA A 7 -3.04 16.85 1.64
CA ALA A 7 -1.92 16.34 2.43
C ALA A 7 -2.17 14.87 2.74
N GLY A 8 -1.25 14.01 2.29
CA GLY A 8 -1.35 12.59 2.57
C GLY A 8 -1.17 12.27 4.06
N THR A 9 -1.59 11.06 4.43
CA THR A 9 -1.66 10.63 5.82
C THR A 9 -0.50 9.71 6.20
N TYR A 10 -0.11 9.75 7.47
CA TYR A 10 0.73 8.72 8.09
C TYR A 10 -0.16 7.84 8.96
N ALA A 11 -0.16 6.53 8.71
CA ALA A 11 -0.90 5.58 9.53
C ALA A 11 -0.07 4.33 9.81
N TYR A 12 -0.22 3.80 11.01
CA TYR A 12 0.55 2.67 11.51
C TYR A 12 -0.38 1.68 12.20
N GLY A 13 -0.17 0.40 11.92
CA GLY A 13 -0.83 -0.71 12.58
C GLY A 13 -0.17 -1.10 13.91
N ASN A 14 -0.28 -2.37 14.26
CA ASN A 14 0.25 -3.01 15.46
C ASN A 14 0.49 -4.51 15.19
N GLU A 15 0.57 -5.34 16.23
CA GLU A 15 0.84 -6.79 16.12
C GLU A 15 -0.39 -7.65 15.72
N LEU A 16 -1.51 -7.01 15.39
CA LEU A 16 -2.76 -7.66 15.00
C LEU A 16 -3.09 -7.32 13.56
N ASN A 17 -3.90 -8.18 12.92
CA ASN A 17 -4.48 -7.91 11.61
C ASN A 17 -5.23 -6.56 11.59
N ASN A 18 -4.73 -5.61 10.83
CA ASN A 18 -5.24 -4.26 10.70
C ASN A 18 -5.77 -4.01 9.30
N ARG A 19 -6.68 -3.04 9.21
CA ARG A 19 -7.14 -2.49 7.95
C ARG A 19 -6.88 -1.00 7.95
N ILE A 20 -5.96 -0.57 7.09
CA ILE A 20 -5.49 0.80 7.00
C ILE A 20 -5.88 1.33 5.63
N THR A 21 -6.51 2.50 5.59
CA THR A 21 -6.92 3.15 4.35
C THR A 21 -6.44 4.59 4.38
N GLY A 22 -5.72 4.97 3.33
CA GLY A 22 -5.22 6.31 3.12
C GLY A 22 -6.31 7.31 2.70
N ASN A 23 -5.86 8.44 2.16
CA ASN A 23 -6.70 9.47 1.55
C ASN A 23 -6.17 9.77 0.13
N VAL A 24 -6.73 10.77 -0.55
CA VAL A 24 -6.34 11.14 -1.93
C VAL A 24 -4.96 11.80 -2.07
N GLY A 25 -4.21 11.96 -0.98
CA GLY A 25 -2.87 12.56 -0.95
C GLY A 25 -1.75 11.53 -1.00
N ALA A 26 -0.50 11.97 -0.84
CA ALA A 26 0.66 11.06 -0.79
C ALA A 26 0.85 10.41 0.61
N ASN A 27 0.44 9.15 0.76
CA ASN A 27 0.31 8.47 2.06
C ASN A 27 1.55 7.66 2.43
N ASN A 28 1.73 7.45 3.74
CA ASN A 28 2.69 6.49 4.29
C ASN A 28 1.94 5.57 5.26
N LEU A 29 1.69 4.34 4.84
CA LEU A 29 0.92 3.35 5.61
C LEU A 29 1.83 2.17 5.96
N ALA A 30 1.83 1.76 7.23
CA ALA A 30 2.58 0.57 7.67
C ALA A 30 1.72 -0.36 8.53
N GLY A 31 1.74 -1.66 8.24
CA GLY A 31 0.98 -2.71 8.94
C GLY A 31 1.60 -3.15 10.27
N TYR A 32 2.91 -3.41 10.26
CA TYR A 32 3.70 -4.02 11.33
C TYR A 32 3.52 -5.52 11.46
N GLY A 33 2.74 -6.02 12.41
CA GLY A 33 2.66 -7.45 12.69
C GLY A 33 1.26 -7.98 12.42
N GLY A 34 1.18 -9.18 11.86
CA GLY A 34 -0.10 -9.82 11.53
C GLY A 34 -0.45 -9.65 10.06
N ASN A 35 -1.60 -10.18 9.64
CA ASN A 35 -2.00 -10.15 8.23
C ASN A 35 -2.86 -8.91 7.97
N ASP A 36 -2.25 -7.91 7.36
CA ASP A 36 -2.80 -6.57 7.20
C ASP A 36 -3.42 -6.34 5.82
N VAL A 37 -4.31 -5.34 5.75
CA VAL A 37 -4.83 -4.81 4.50
C VAL A 37 -4.56 -3.31 4.42
N LEU A 38 -3.70 -2.92 3.48
CA LEU A 38 -3.28 -1.54 3.26
C LEU A 38 -3.85 -1.05 1.93
N ASN A 39 -4.57 0.07 1.96
CA ASN A 39 -5.15 0.68 0.76
C ASN A 39 -4.70 2.13 0.64
N GLY A 40 -3.85 2.42 -0.35
CA GLY A 40 -3.32 3.75 -0.63
C GLY A 40 -4.39 4.75 -1.05
N LEU A 41 -5.26 4.32 -1.99
CA LEU A 41 -6.21 5.14 -2.75
C LEU A 41 -5.50 5.95 -3.84
N GLU A 42 -6.01 7.15 -4.15
CA GLU A 42 -5.33 8.04 -5.09
C GLU A 42 -4.14 8.68 -4.40
N GLY A 43 -3.04 8.87 -5.11
CA GLY A 43 -1.87 9.53 -4.55
C GLY A 43 -0.58 8.95 -5.10
N VAL A 44 0.52 9.34 -4.46
CA VAL A 44 1.80 8.65 -4.57
C VAL A 44 2.09 8.13 -3.18
N ASP A 45 1.84 6.84 -2.97
CA ASP A 45 1.77 6.22 -1.66
C ASP A 45 2.97 5.32 -1.40
N ASN A 46 3.35 5.23 -0.12
CA ASN A 46 4.27 4.23 0.38
C ASN A 46 3.51 3.28 1.31
N LEU A 47 3.41 2.01 0.94
CA LEU A 47 2.72 0.95 1.66
C LEU A 47 3.72 -0.09 2.13
N TYR A 48 3.75 -0.38 3.44
CA TYR A 48 4.66 -1.33 4.05
C TYR A 48 3.87 -2.38 4.87
N GLY A 49 3.83 -3.64 4.42
CA GLY A 49 3.19 -4.74 5.15
C GLY A 49 3.93 -5.07 6.45
N MET A 50 5.24 -5.33 6.31
CA MET A 50 6.18 -5.80 7.35
C MET A 50 6.03 -7.31 7.63
N ASP A 51 5.64 -7.72 8.84
CA ASP A 51 5.59 -9.14 9.23
C ASP A 51 4.17 -9.67 9.08
N GLY A 52 3.92 -10.59 8.16
CA GLY A 52 2.56 -11.06 7.91
C GLY A 52 2.35 -11.55 6.48
N ASN A 53 1.16 -12.05 6.19
CA ASN A 53 0.72 -12.25 4.81
C ASN A 53 -0.25 -11.13 4.49
N ASP A 54 0.27 -10.07 3.90
CA ASP A 54 -0.42 -8.80 3.76
C ASP A 54 -1.06 -8.66 2.39
N VAL A 55 -2.02 -7.75 2.31
CA VAL A 55 -2.66 -7.34 1.06
C VAL A 55 -2.51 -5.84 0.87
N LEU A 56 -1.73 -5.44 -0.13
CA LEU A 56 -1.44 -4.04 -0.42
C LEU A 56 -2.09 -3.63 -1.75
N TYR A 57 -2.87 -2.55 -1.71
CA TYR A 57 -3.55 -1.95 -2.86
C TYR A 57 -2.96 -0.56 -3.14
N SER A 58 -2.31 -0.39 -4.30
CA SER A 58 -1.84 0.93 -4.73
C SER A 58 -3.02 1.81 -5.17
N ASN A 59 -3.95 1.22 -5.93
CA ASN A 59 -5.24 1.80 -6.31
C ASN A 59 -5.14 3.21 -6.94
N THR A 60 -4.12 3.38 -7.77
CA THR A 60 -3.84 4.60 -8.51
C THR A 60 -4.79 4.72 -9.70
N ALA A 61 -5.82 5.56 -9.59
CA ALA A 61 -6.62 5.93 -10.76
C ALA A 61 -5.89 6.96 -11.66
N ASN A 62 -4.79 7.55 -11.19
CA ASN A 62 -4.09 8.65 -11.85
C ASN A 62 -2.58 8.65 -11.58
N SER A 63 -1.79 7.93 -12.38
CA SER A 63 -0.37 8.23 -12.69
C SER A 63 0.60 8.49 -11.49
N GLY A 64 0.30 7.94 -10.32
CA GLY A 64 1.19 7.95 -9.18
C GLY A 64 2.12 6.74 -9.25
N ASN A 65 3.41 6.92 -8.96
CA ASN A 65 4.34 5.80 -8.88
C ASN A 65 4.39 5.35 -7.42
N ASP A 66 3.58 4.37 -7.05
CA ASP A 66 3.48 3.93 -5.67
C ASP A 66 4.65 3.02 -5.29
N TYR A 67 5.01 3.01 -4.01
CA TYR A 67 5.98 2.09 -3.44
C TYR A 67 5.26 1.11 -2.51
N LEU A 68 5.39 -0.18 -2.80
CA LEU A 68 4.76 -1.24 -2.03
C LEU A 68 5.83 -2.24 -1.59
N GLU A 69 5.95 -2.45 -0.29
CA GLU A 69 6.84 -3.45 0.31
C GLU A 69 6.02 -4.41 1.17
N GLY A 70 6.02 -5.70 0.80
CA GLY A 70 5.30 -6.75 1.54
C GLY A 70 6.01 -7.06 2.84
N GLY A 71 7.20 -7.62 2.74
CA GLY A 71 8.07 -7.85 3.90
C GLY A 71 8.26 -9.35 4.12
N ALA A 72 8.05 -9.80 5.34
CA ALA A 72 8.17 -11.21 5.72
C ALA A 72 6.81 -11.91 5.65
N GLY A 73 6.63 -12.79 4.68
CA GLY A 73 5.48 -13.67 4.55
C GLY A 73 5.12 -13.88 3.10
N ASN A 74 3.86 -14.22 2.82
CA ASN A 74 3.36 -14.34 1.45
C ASN A 74 2.37 -13.21 1.17
N ASP A 75 2.88 -12.15 0.55
CA ASP A 75 2.10 -10.94 0.33
C ASP A 75 1.38 -10.97 -1.02
N THR A 76 0.29 -10.21 -1.09
CA THR A 76 -0.50 -10.04 -2.31
C THR A 76 -0.58 -8.57 -2.67
N PHE A 77 -0.16 -8.23 -3.88
CA PHE A 77 -0.14 -6.86 -4.39
C PHE A 77 -1.17 -6.67 -5.48
N TYR A 78 -2.03 -5.67 -5.29
CA TYR A 78 -2.95 -5.18 -6.31
C TYR A 78 -2.43 -3.83 -6.79
N VAL A 79 -1.69 -3.86 -7.89
CA VAL A 79 -0.99 -2.70 -8.44
C VAL A 79 -1.48 -2.31 -9.83
N ASP A 80 -1.52 -1.02 -10.03
CA ASP A 80 -1.50 -0.35 -11.33
C ASP A 80 -0.05 -0.43 -11.86
N LEU A 81 0.20 -1.19 -12.94
CA LEU A 81 1.59 -1.35 -13.42
C LEU A 81 2.17 -0.12 -14.14
N ASN A 82 1.49 1.02 -14.20
CA ASN A 82 2.05 2.24 -14.77
C ASN A 82 2.94 2.99 -13.78
N GLY A 83 4.05 2.37 -13.38
CA GLY A 83 5.13 3.04 -12.64
C GLY A 83 5.30 2.63 -11.18
N ASP A 84 4.43 1.77 -10.66
CA ASP A 84 4.53 1.21 -9.32
C ASP A 84 5.79 0.36 -9.11
N ARG A 85 6.34 0.46 -7.90
CA ARG A 85 7.47 -0.35 -7.43
C ARG A 85 7.00 -1.30 -6.34
N VAL A 86 6.99 -2.59 -6.68
CA VAL A 86 6.69 -3.66 -5.71
C VAL A 86 7.99 -4.35 -5.30
N ARG A 87 8.21 -4.46 -3.99
CA ARG A 87 9.31 -5.22 -3.39
C ARG A 87 8.75 -6.26 -2.43
N ASP A 88 9.09 -7.52 -2.69
CA ASP A 88 8.71 -8.62 -1.80
C ASP A 88 9.70 -9.79 -1.87
N ALA A 89 9.71 -10.63 -0.85
CA ALA A 89 10.41 -11.90 -0.81
C ALA A 89 9.83 -12.92 -1.82
N VAL A 90 8.52 -12.87 -2.12
CA VAL A 90 7.85 -13.74 -3.11
C VAL A 90 6.89 -12.91 -3.98
N VAL A 91 7.43 -12.26 -5.01
CA VAL A 91 6.62 -11.43 -5.93
C VAL A 91 5.57 -12.27 -6.68
N ARG A 92 4.32 -12.23 -6.23
CA ARG A 92 3.12 -12.69 -6.97
C ARG A 92 2.34 -11.47 -7.46
N GLN A 93 2.80 -10.88 -8.56
CA GLN A 93 2.10 -9.78 -9.23
C GLN A 93 0.90 -10.34 -10.01
N LEU A 94 -0.32 -9.90 -9.67
CA LEU A 94 -1.54 -10.22 -10.43
C LEU A 94 -1.81 -9.21 -11.57
N GLY A 95 -0.79 -8.53 -12.06
CA GLY A 95 -0.92 -7.47 -13.05
C GLY A 95 -0.99 -7.93 -14.52
N ASP A 96 -1.02 -9.23 -14.81
CA ASP A 96 -1.05 -9.75 -16.21
C ASP A 96 -2.35 -10.45 -16.59
N LEU A 97 -3.44 -10.20 -15.85
CA LEU A 97 -4.78 -10.59 -16.30
C LEU A 97 -5.38 -9.45 -17.13
N ARG A 98 -5.00 -9.43 -18.42
CA ARG A 98 -5.77 -8.76 -19.47
C ARG A 98 -7.18 -9.33 -19.57
#